data_AF-A0A953DL11-F1
#
_entry.id   AF-A0A953DL11-F1
#
_cell.length_a   1.000
_cell.length_b   1.000
_cell.length_c   1.000
_cell.angle_alpha   90.00
_cell.angle_beta   90.00
_cell.angle_gamma   90.00
#
_symmetry.space_group_name_H-M   'P 1'
#
loop_
_entity.id
_entity.type
_entity.pdbx_description
1 polymer ?
#
loop_
_entity_poly.entity_id
_entity_poly.type
_entity_poly.pdbx_seq_one_letter_code
_entity_poly.pdbx_strand_id
1 'polypeptide(L)'
;MEPRRDFASYLLRFRFLEKSIFPFWFHFFISSEHGRMLIKDNAISSAGQHNISLSARHSMPIPLPPLEEQRQIVAEVSLFVNGAFTFP
;
A
#
# COMPACT_ATOMS: atom_id res chain seq x y z
N MET A 1 29.94 9.76 10.10
CA MET A 1 28.87 9.14 10.91
C MET A 1 27.58 9.30 10.13
N GLU A 2 26.96 8.20 9.70
CA GLU A 2 25.67 8.22 8.98
C GLU A 2 24.56 8.75 9.91
N PRO A 3 23.61 9.57 9.42
CA PRO A 3 22.50 10.06 10.23
C PRO A 3 21.59 8.89 10.61
N ARG A 4 21.44 8.67 11.92
CA ARG A 4 20.42 7.75 12.46
C ARG A 4 19.05 8.27 12.04
N ARG A 5 18.39 7.54 11.15
CA ARG A 5 17.01 7.82 10.75
C ARG A 5 16.10 7.38 11.89
N ASP A 6 15.73 8.32 12.76
CA ASP A 6 14.74 8.11 13.81
C ASP A 6 13.35 8.06 13.15
N PHE A 7 12.91 6.86 12.79
CA PHE A 7 11.57 6.64 12.25
C PHE A 7 10.54 6.67 13.39
N ALA A 8 9.45 7.41 13.22
CA ALA A 8 8.32 7.35 14.14
C ALA A 8 7.82 5.90 14.24
N SER A 9 7.48 5.45 15.45
CA SER A 9 7.11 4.05 15.76
C SER A 9 5.84 3.54 15.06
N TYR A 10 5.14 4.41 14.31
CA TYR A 10 3.84 4.13 13.68
C TYR A 10 3.91 3.94 12.16
N LEU A 11 5.10 3.77 11.59
CA LEU A 11 5.25 3.52 10.15
C LEU A 11 5.15 2.02 9.84
N LEU A 12 4.18 1.68 8.98
CA LEU A 12 4.02 0.33 8.47
C LEU A 12 4.68 0.23 7.09
N ARG A 13 5.73 -0.57 6.98
CA ARG A 13 6.43 -0.82 5.71
C ARG A 13 5.98 -2.14 5.11
N PHE A 14 5.43 -2.10 3.91
CA PHE A 14 5.18 -3.29 3.10
C PHE A 14 6.43 -3.68 2.32
N ARG A 15 6.79 -4.98 2.35
CA ARG A 15 7.83 -5.57 1.51
C ARG A 15 7.23 -6.80 0.82
N PHE A 16 7.09 -6.73 -0.49
CA PHE A 16 6.66 -7.86 -1.29
C PHE A 16 7.84 -8.80 -1.51
N LEU A 17 7.68 -10.06 -1.12
CA LEU A 17 8.63 -11.13 -1.41
C LEU A 17 8.36 -11.75 -2.78
N GLU A 18 7.12 -11.65 -3.26
CA GLU A 18 6.69 -12.14 -4.55
C GLU A 18 6.97 -11.11 -5.65
N LYS A 19 7.57 -11.56 -6.76
CA LYS A 19 7.92 -10.70 -7.90
C LYS A 19 6.72 -10.41 -8.82
N SER A 20 5.58 -11.05 -8.58
CA SER A 20 4.33 -10.85 -9.33
C SER A 20 3.61 -9.56 -8.93
N ILE A 21 4.04 -8.90 -7.85
CA ILE A 21 3.41 -7.68 -7.35
C ILE A 21 4.28 -6.48 -7.70
N PHE A 22 3.73 -5.59 -8.51
CA PHE A 22 4.33 -4.31 -8.80
C PHE A 22 4.04 -3.35 -7.62
N PRO A 23 5.06 -2.86 -6.88
CA PRO A 23 4.84 -2.12 -5.64
C PRO A 23 4.00 -0.84 -5.81
N PHE A 24 4.13 -0.16 -6.95
CA PHE A 24 3.36 1.05 -7.24
C PHE A 24 1.89 0.75 -7.48
N TRP A 25 1.58 -0.37 -8.12
CA TRP A 25 0.20 -0.82 -8.28
C TRP A 25 -0.45 -1.03 -6.91
N PHE A 26 0.25 -1.71 -6.00
CA PHE A 26 -0.24 -1.90 -4.63
C PHE A 26 -0.41 -0.56 -3.89
N HIS A 27 0.52 0.39 -4.08
CA HIS A 27 0.43 1.73 -3.51
C HIS A 27 -0.83 2.48 -3.99
N PHE A 28 -1.14 2.44 -5.28
CA PHE A 28 -2.37 3.05 -5.79
C PHE A 28 -3.62 2.31 -5.31
N PHE A 29 -3.60 0.97 -5.31
CA PHE A 29 -4.72 0.17 -4.81
C PHE A 29 -5.03 0.48 -3.35
N ILE A 30 -4.02 0.47 -2.47
CA ILE A 30 -4.23 0.73 -1.04
C ILE A 30 -4.65 2.18 -0.76
N SER A 31 -4.26 3.10 -1.65
CA SER A 31 -4.64 4.52 -1.58
C SER A 31 -6.04 4.80 -2.14
N SER A 32 -6.60 3.89 -2.94
CA SER A 32 -7.96 3.99 -3.50
C SER A 32 -9.03 3.89 -2.42
N GLU A 33 -10.26 4.30 -2.73
CA GLU A 33 -11.39 4.18 -1.79
C GLU A 33 -11.62 2.72 -1.38
N HIS A 34 -11.53 1.77 -2.31
CA HIS A 34 -11.63 0.34 -2.00
C HIS A 34 -10.53 -0.13 -1.05
N GLY A 35 -9.27 0.24 -1.31
CA GLY A 35 -8.16 -0.11 -0.43
C GLY A 35 -8.31 0.47 0.97
N ARG A 36 -8.78 1.72 1.08
CA ARG A 36 -9.05 2.39 2.35
C ARG A 36 -10.22 1.77 3.11
N MET A 37 -11.32 1.43 2.44
CA MET A 37 -12.44 0.71 3.05
C MET A 37 -11.97 -0.63 3.59
N LEU A 38 -11.20 -1.37 2.79
CA LEU A 38 -10.69 -2.66 3.20
C LEU A 38 -9.74 -2.53 4.42
N ILE A 39 -8.85 -1.54 4.43
CA ILE A 39 -8.05 -1.24 5.63
C ILE A 39 -8.93 -0.93 6.84
N LYS A 40 -9.96 -0.10 6.69
CA LYS A 40 -10.87 0.29 7.79
C LYS A 40 -11.63 -0.91 8.34
N ASP A 41 -12.17 -1.75 7.47
CA ASP A 41 -12.94 -2.95 7.84
C ASP A 41 -12.06 -3.99 8.55
N ASN A 42 -10.77 -4.01 8.23
CA ASN A 42 -9.77 -4.90 8.83
C ASN A 42 -8.95 -4.24 9.96
N ALA A 43 -9.19 -2.95 10.25
CA ALA A 43 -8.53 -2.24 11.34
C ALA A 43 -9.26 -2.54 12.65
N ILE A 44 -8.61 -3.31 13.53
CA ILE A 44 -9.11 -3.52 14.88
C ILE A 44 -8.86 -2.25 15.68
N SER A 45 -9.92 -1.49 15.96
CA SER A 45 -9.85 -0.35 16.88
C SER A 45 -9.68 -0.87 18.31
N SER A 46 -8.50 -0.68 18.90
CA SER A 46 -8.30 -0.84 20.34
C SER A 46 -8.04 0.54 20.95
N ALA A 47 -8.96 1.01 21.78
CA ALA A 47 -8.81 2.19 22.64
C ALA A 47 -8.34 3.50 21.93
N GLY A 48 -9.00 3.89 20.84
CA GLY A 48 -8.73 5.18 20.16
C GLY A 48 -7.46 5.23 19.32
N GLN A 49 -6.75 4.11 19.18
CA GLN A 49 -5.60 3.94 18.28
C GLN A 49 -6.03 3.03 17.12
N HIS A 50 -6.02 3.56 15.89
CA HIS A 50 -6.25 2.77 14.67
C HIS A 50 -5.00 1.93 14.36
N ASN A 51 -4.72 0.92 15.18
CA ASN A 51 -3.63 -0.02 14.94
C ASN A 51 -4.15 -1.14 14.03
N ILE A 52 -3.67 -1.18 12.79
CA ILE A 52 -3.92 -2.31 11.89
C ILE A 52 -3.29 -3.55 12.53
N SER A 53 -4.12 -4.44 13.09
CA SER A 53 -3.65 -5.67 13.71
C SER A 53 -2.89 -6.51 12.68
N LEU A 54 -1.68 -6.96 13.02
CA LEU A 54 -0.86 -7.83 12.17
C LEU A 54 -1.64 -9.09 11.71
N SER A 55 -2.60 -9.54 12.53
CA SER A 55 -3.44 -10.71 12.34
C SER A 55 -4.48 -10.56 11.21
N ALA A 56 -4.92 -9.35 10.87
CA ALA A 56 -5.85 -9.14 9.75
C ALA A 56 -5.18 -9.21 8.36
N ARG A 57 -3.85 -9.36 8.29
CA ARG A 57 -3.07 -9.36 7.03
C ARG A 57 -3.27 -10.59 6.16
N HIS A 58 -3.77 -11.69 6.71
CA HIS A 58 -3.86 -12.98 5.98
C HIS A 58 -5.18 -13.19 5.21
N SER A 59 -6.22 -12.38 5.44
CA SER A 59 -7.56 -12.59 4.84
C SER A 59 -8.09 -11.40 4.04
N MET A 60 -7.20 -10.55 3.54
CA MET A 60 -7.57 -9.39 2.73
C MET A 60 -7.49 -9.80 1.25
N PRO A 61 -8.63 -10.08 0.58
CA PRO A 61 -8.62 -10.43 -0.83
C PRO A 61 -8.25 -9.20 -1.65
N ILE A 62 -7.02 -9.15 -2.11
CA ILE A 62 -6.52 -8.10 -2.98
C ILE A 62 -6.69 -8.57 -4.43
N PRO A 63 -7.36 -7.81 -5.31
CA PRO A 63 -7.42 -8.16 -6.72
C PRO A 63 -6.03 -8.01 -7.30
N LEU A 64 -5.36 -9.10 -7.67
CA LEU A 64 -4.00 -9.04 -8.23
C LEU A 64 -4.04 -9.32 -9.74
N PRO A 65 -4.13 -8.29 -10.60
CA PRO A 65 -4.11 -8.50 -12.04
C PRO A 65 -2.71 -8.97 -12.50
N PRO A 66 -2.57 -9.48 -13.74
CA PRO A 66 -1.26 -9.81 -14.31
C PRO A 66 -0.27 -8.64 -14.24
N LEU A 67 1.02 -8.94 -14.13
CA LEU A 67 2.06 -7.93 -13.90
C LEU A 67 2.09 -6.83 -14.98
N GLU A 68 1.73 -7.16 -16.22
CA GLU A 68 1.65 -6.18 -17.31
C GLU A 68 0.49 -5.21 -17.12
N GLU A 69 -0.68 -5.72 -16.76
CA GLU A 69 -1.86 -4.90 -16.48
C GLU A 69 -1.62 -4.01 -15.25
N GLN A 70 -0.92 -4.51 -14.23
CA GLN A 70 -0.50 -3.69 -13.09
C GLN A 70 0.33 -2.48 -13.54
N ARG A 71 1.26 -2.65 -14.49
CA ARG A 71 2.06 -1.56 -15.03
C ARG A 71 1.23 -0.57 -15.84
N GLN A 72 0.31 -1.06 -16.66
CA GLN A 72 -0.59 -0.23 -17.47
C GLN A 72 -1.49 0.64 -16.59
N ILE A 73 -2.15 0.04 -15.59
CA ILE A 73 -2.97 0.76 -14.62
C ILE A 73 -2.16 1.87 -13.93
N VAL A 74 -0.94 1.55 -13.48
CA VAL A 74 -0.06 2.55 -12.84
C VAL A 74 0.27 3.69 -13.80
N ALA A 75 0.62 3.38 -15.04
CA ALA A 75 0.94 4.38 -16.05
C ALA A 75 -0.25 5.33 -16.28
N GLU A 76 -1.46 4.79 -16.43
CA GLU A 76 -2.67 5.60 -16.63
C GLU A 76 -3.02 6.45 -15.42
N VAL A 77 -3.09 5.85 -14.23
CA VAL A 77 -3.47 6.57 -13.00
C VAL A 77 -2.48 7.69 -12.69
N SER A 78 -1.19 7.47 -12.97
CA SER A 78 -0.14 8.45 -12.73
C SER A 78 -0.30 9.76 -13.51
N LEU A 79 -0.96 9.71 -14.69
CA LEU A 79 -1.25 10.91 -15.48
C LEU A 79 -2.21 11.86 -14.76
N PHE A 80 -3.04 11.33 -13.86
CA PHE A 80 -4.05 12.10 -13.14
C PHE A 80 -3.59 12.57 -11.75
N VAL A 81 -2.48 12.01 -11.24
CA VAL A 81 -1.94 12.38 -9.94
C VAL A 81 -0.92 13.50 -10.12
N ASN A 82 -1.40 14.74 -10.08
CA ASN A 82 -0.56 15.94 -10.08
C ASN A 82 0.20 16.06 -8.75
N GLY A 83 1.36 15.40 -8.67
CA GLY A 83 2.28 15.51 -7.54
C GLY A 83 3.23 14.32 -7.41
N ALA A 84 4.48 14.52 -7.84
CA ALA A 84 5.67 13.81 -7.35
C ALA A 84 5.76 12.28 -7.50
N PHE A 85 5.20 11.67 -8.54
CA PHE A 85 5.55 10.31 -8.94
C PHE A 85 6.20 10.30 -10.32
N THR A 86 7.49 10.64 -10.38
CA THR A 86 8.32 10.42 -11.58
C THR A 86 8.87 9.00 -11.51
N PHE A 87 8.51 8.15 -12.48
CA PHE A 87 9.02 6.78 -12.57
C PHE A 87 10.40 6.78 -13.24
N PRO A 88 11.40 6.04 -12.70
CA PRO A 88 12.64 5.74 -13.41
C PRO A 88 12.44 4.66 -14.49
#